data_AF-A0A3P7SD68-F1
#
_entry.id   AF-A0A3P7SD68-F1
#
_cell.length_a   1.000
_cell.length_b   1.000
_cell.length_c   1.000
_cell.angle_alpha   90.00
_cell.angle_beta   90.00
_cell.angle_gamma   90.00
#
_symmetry.space_group_name_H-M   'P 1'
#
loop_
_entity.id
_entity.type
_entity.pdbx_description
1 polymer ?
#
loop_
_entity_poly.entity_id
_entity_poly.type
_entity_poly.pdbx_seq_one_letter_code
_entity_poly.pdbx_strand_id
1 'polypeptide(L)' 'MAKMGISTLHSYKAAQIFEAVGLAPEVIEFCFTGTQSRVGGAGFDVLAYEACGRHSR' A
#
# COMPACT_ATOMS: atom_id res chain seq x y z
N MET A 1 9.27 12.99 3.84
CA MET A 1 8.83 13.58 5.13
C MET A 1 8.65 15.10 5.03
N ALA A 2 9.68 15.85 4.59
CA ALA A 2 9.63 17.32 4.49
C ALA A 2 8.47 17.89 3.65
N LYS A 3 8.05 17.18 2.58
CA LYS A 3 6.86 17.57 1.78
C LYS A 3 5.56 17.63 2.58
N MET A 4 5.51 16.91 3.71
CA MET A 4 4.39 16.85 4.65
C MET A 4 4.73 17.51 6.00
N GLY A 5 5.84 18.26 6.08
CA GLY A 5 6.26 18.96 7.30
C GLY A 5 6.79 18.07 8.43
N ILE A 6 7.12 16.80 8.16
CA ILE A 6 7.64 15.88 9.19
C ILE A 6 9.16 15.94 9.23
N SER A 7 9.70 16.21 10.42
CA SER A 7 11.12 16.47 10.64
C SER A 7 11.92 15.24 11.11
N THR A 8 11.27 14.17 11.57
CA THR A 8 11.96 12.95 12.03
C THR A 8 11.42 11.69 11.39
N LEU A 9 12.30 10.71 11.16
CA LEU A 9 11.91 9.38 10.66
C LEU A 9 10.99 8.66 11.66
N HIS A 10 11.25 8.84 12.95
CA HIS A 10 10.44 8.23 14.00
C HIS A 10 8.97 8.64 13.90
N SER A 11 8.71 9.93 13.66
CA SER A 11 7.35 10.45 13.47
C SER A 11 6.70 10.02 12.14
N TYR A 12 7.50 9.67 11.12
CA TYR A 12 6.98 9.21 9.83
C TYR A 12 6.67 7.71 9.83
N LYS A 13 7.40 6.93 10.63
CA LYS A 13 7.19 5.49 10.77
C LYS A 13 5.77 5.23 11.27
N ALA A 14 5.07 4.30 10.61
CA ALA A 14 3.68 3.94 10.87
C ALA A 14 2.64 5.05 10.67
N ALA A 15 3.02 6.25 10.19
CA ALA A 15 2.09 7.34 9.98
C ALA A 15 1.14 7.14 8.77
N GLN A 16 1.39 6.13 7.93
CA GLN A 16 0.59 5.78 6.75
C GLN A 16 0.21 6.99 5.87
N ILE A 17 1.15 7.92 5.65
CA ILE A 17 0.92 9.15 4.88
C ILE A 17 1.01 8.86 3.39
N PHE A 18 0.03 8.13 2.90
CA PHE A 18 -0.21 7.80 1.50
C PHE A 18 -1.68 7.42 1.29
N GLU A 19 -2.13 7.43 0.05
CA GLU A 19 -3.40 6.86 -0.38
C GLU A 19 -3.10 5.67 -1.29
N ALA A 20 -3.77 4.54 -1.06
CA ALA A 20 -3.65 3.38 -1.93
C ALA A 20 -4.66 3.48 -3.08
N VAL A 21 -4.22 3.23 -4.30
CA VAL A 21 -5.09 3.28 -5.48
C VAL A 21 -4.93 1.97 -6.25
N GLY A 22 -6.05 1.31 -6.56
CA GLY A 22 -6.05 0.08 -7.34
C GLY A 22 -5.74 -1.18 -6.53
N LEU A 23 -5.83 -1.14 -5.20
CA LEU A 23 -5.71 -2.32 -4.33
C LEU A 23 -7.09 -2.72 -3.82
N ALA A 24 -7.36 -4.02 -3.78
CA ALA A 24 -8.64 -4.52 -3.29
C ALA A 24 -8.78 -4.30 -1.76
N PRO A 25 -10.02 -4.13 -1.25
CA PRO A 25 -10.28 -3.87 0.17
C PRO A 25 -9.65 -4.90 1.11
N GLU A 26 -9.63 -6.18 0.74
CA GLU A 26 -9.04 -7.25 1.55
C GLU A 26 -7.52 -7.09 1.72
N VAL A 27 -6.83 -6.56 0.71
CA VAL A 27 -5.39 -6.27 0.77
C VAL A 27 -5.14 -5.08 1.68
N ILE A 28 -5.97 -4.04 1.58
CA ILE A 28 -5.89 -2.86 2.46
C ILE A 28 -6.16 -3.25 3.91
N GLU A 29 -7.22 -4.02 4.18
CA GLU A 29 -7.59 -4.44 5.52
C GLU A 29 -6.49 -5.28 6.18
N PHE A 30 -5.89 -6.21 5.43
CA PHE A 30 -4.87 -7.12 5.96
C PHE A 30 -3.48 -6.48 6.08
N CYS A 31 -3.04 -5.66 5.10
CA CYS A 31 -1.66 -5.16 5.03
C CYS A 31 -1.51 -3.68 5.44
N PHE A 32 -2.54 -2.87 5.25
CA PHE A 32 -2.48 -1.41 5.38
C PHE A 32 -3.72 -0.87 6.09
N THR A 33 -4.15 -1.54 7.16
CA THR A 33 -5.39 -1.24 7.87
C THR A 33 -5.50 0.26 8.17
N GLY A 34 -6.65 0.86 7.85
CA GLY A 34 -6.90 2.29 8.06
C GLY A 34 -6.37 3.22 6.95
N THR A 35 -5.62 2.71 5.97
CA THR A 35 -5.24 3.48 4.78
C THR A 35 -6.45 3.70 3.88
N GLN A 36 -6.59 4.93 3.37
CA GLN A 36 -7.64 5.25 2.40
C GLN A 36 -7.35 4.59 1.05
N SER A 37 -8.37 3.94 0.48
CA SER A 37 -8.34 3.44 -0.89
C SER A 37 -9.71 3.57 -1.54
N ARG A 38 -9.89 4.65 -2.31
CA ARG A 38 -11.19 4.98 -2.91
C ARG A 38 -11.51 4.15 -4.15
N VAL A 39 -10.46 3.71 -4.84
CA VAL A 39 -10.56 2.90 -6.06
C VAL A 39 -9.95 1.54 -5.74
N GLY A 40 -10.80 0.53 -5.66
CA GLY A 40 -10.39 -0.86 -5.49
C GLY A 40 -9.62 -1.39 -6.69
N GLY A 41 -9.12 -2.62 -6.62
CA GLY A 41 -8.44 -3.23 -7.75
C GLY A 41 -7.86 -4.60 -7.44
N ALA A 42 -6.54 -4.73 -7.52
CA ALA A 42 -5.83 -6.00 -7.42
C ALA A 42 -5.95 -6.61 -6.02
N GLY A 43 -6.43 -7.86 -5.96
CA GLY A 43 -6.41 -8.72 -4.79
C GLY A 43 -5.11 -9.53 -4.69
N PHE A 44 -5.03 -10.41 -3.69
CA PHE A 44 -3.84 -11.23 -3.44
C PHE A 44 -3.47 -12.18 -4.58
N ASP A 45 -4.46 -12.69 -5.30
CA ASP A 45 -4.30 -13.59 -6.45
C ASP A 45 -3.60 -12.88 -7.61
N VAL A 46 -4.06 -11.68 -7.97
CA VAL A 46 -3.47 -10.85 -9.02
C VAL A 46 -2.04 -10.46 -8.64
N LEU A 47 -1.84 -10.02 -7.39
CA LEU A 47 -0.52 -9.64 -6.88
C LEU A 47 0.46 -10.82 -6.92
N ALA A 48 0.02 -12.01 -6.52
CA ALA A 48 0.84 -13.22 -6.54
C ALA A 48 1.19 -13.64 -7.98
N TYR A 49 0.22 -13.63 -8.89
CA TYR A 49 0.44 -13.95 -10.30
C TYR A 49 1.47 -13.01 -10.93
N GLU A 50 1.33 -11.69 -10.72
CA GLU A 50 2.27 -10.72 -11.26
C GLU A 50 3.67 -10.84 -10.63
N ALA A 51 3.76 -11.09 -9.32
CA ALA A 51 5.04 -11.28 -8.63
C ALA A 51 5.80 -12.50 -9.17
N CYS A 52 5.12 -13.64 -9.30
CA CYS A 52 5.69 -14.86 -9.88
C CYS A 52 6.10 -14.64 -11.35
N GLY A 53 5.24 -13.98 -12.14
CA GLY A 53 5.53 -13.69 -13.55
C GLY A 53 6.73 -12.75 -13.76
N ARG A 54 7.00 -11.83 -12.82
CA ARG A 54 8.22 -11.00 -12.82
C ARG A 54 9.45 -11.77 -12.36
N HIS A 55 9.30 -12.69 -11.41
CA HIS A 55 10.40 -13.52 -10.92
C HIS A 55 10.92 -14.51 -11.97
N SER A 56 10.03 -15.06 -12.79
CA SER A 56 10.39 -16.05 -13.83
C SER A 56 10.99 -15.45 -15.10
N ARG A 57 11.11 -14.12 -15.20
CA ARG A 57 11.72 -13.41 -16.32
C ARG A 57 13.16 -13.04 -16.02
#